data_AF-A0A1Y5CY17-F1
#
_entry.id   AF-A0A1Y5CY17-F1
#
_cell.length_a   1.000
_cell.length_b   1.000
_cell.length_c   1.000
_cell.angle_alpha   90.00
_cell.angle_beta   90.00
_cell.angle_gamma   90.00
#
_symmetry.space_group_name_H-M   'P 1'
#
loop_
_entity.id
_entity.type
_entity.pdbx_description
1 polymer ?
#
loop_
_entity_poly.entity_id
_entity_poly.type
_entity_poly.pdbx_seq_one_letter_code
_entity_poly.pdbx_strand_id
1 'polypeptide(L)' 'MLIITAAAKAAVAPSAEALFISCTAMRIVEIKAELEKELGIAVFSSNHETFWQTMKAIKLA' A
#
# COMPACT_ATOMS: atom_id res chain seq x y z
N MET A 1 -7.50 11.04 4.71
CA MET A 1 -6.39 10.39 3.99
C MET A 1 -5.46 11.36 3.27
N LEU A 2 -5.84 12.63 3.04
CA LEU A 2 -5.04 13.61 2.29
C LEU A 2 -3.55 13.66 2.67
N ILE A 3 -3.22 13.57 3.96
CA ILE A 3 -1.82 13.56 4.44
C ILE A 3 -1.05 12.33 3.92
N ILE A 4 -1.65 11.15 3.95
CA ILE A 4 -1.00 9.92 3.47
C ILE A 4 -0.82 9.95 1.96
N THR A 5 -1.83 10.43 1.22
CA THR A 5 -1.72 10.59 -0.24
C THR A 5 -0.61 11.55 -0.63
N ALA A 6 -0.52 12.71 0.06
CA ALA A 6 0.54 13.68 -0.18
C ALA A 6 1.93 13.10 0.16
N ALA A 7 2.06 12.42 1.30
CA ALA A 7 3.31 11.78 1.70
C ALA A 7 3.73 10.66 0.73
N ALA A 8 2.78 9.85 0.27
CA ALA A 8 3.03 8.80 -0.73
C ALA A 8 3.58 9.40 -2.03
N LYS A 9 2.93 10.43 -2.58
CA LYS A 9 3.38 11.13 -3.79
C LYS A 9 4.77 11.75 -3.63
N ALA A 10 5.07 12.30 -2.46
CA ALA A 10 6.38 12.90 -2.18
C ALA A 10 7.50 11.86 -1.98
N ALA A 11 7.16 10.62 -1.62
CA ALA A 11 8.13 9.57 -1.29
C ALA A 11 8.57 8.71 -2.49
N VAL A 12 7.89 8.82 -3.64
CA VAL A 12 8.18 8.00 -4.82
C VAL A 12 9.35 8.57 -5.61
N ALA A 13 10.44 7.81 -5.68
CA ALA A 13 11.56 8.11 -6.57
C ALA A 13 11.18 7.80 -8.04
N PRO A 14 11.76 8.50 -9.04
CA PRO A 14 11.40 8.30 -10.46
C PRO A 14 11.61 6.88 -10.98
N SER A 15 12.53 6.11 -10.38
CA SER A 15 12.84 4.73 -10.76
C SER A 15 12.21 3.69 -9.83
N ALA A 16 11.31 4.10 -8.92
CA ALA A 16 10.69 3.16 -8.01
C ALA A 16 9.70 2.25 -8.76
N GLU A 17 9.75 0.95 -8.49
CA GLU A 17 8.83 -0.04 -9.07
C GLU A 17 7.63 -0.32 -8.14
N ALA A 18 7.76 0.05 -6.86
CA ALA A 18 6.73 -0.10 -5.86
C ALA A 18 6.91 0.89 -4.70
N LEU A 19 5.82 1.17 -3.99
CA LEU A 19 5.80 1.95 -2.75
C LEU A 19 5.34 1.05 -1.59
N PHE A 20 6.17 0.96 -0.54
CA PHE A 20 5.77 0.30 0.70
C PHE A 20 5.42 1.32 1.78
N ILE A 21 4.22 1.21 2.33
CA ILE A 21 3.70 2.08 3.40
C ILE A 21 3.65 1.27 4.69
N SER A 22 4.61 1.51 5.59
CA SER A 22 4.76 0.75 6.84
C SER A 22 3.61 0.94 7.85
N CYS A 23 2.69 1.88 7.61
CA CYS A 23 1.58 2.20 8.51
C CYS A 23 0.62 1.01 8.71
N THR A 24 0.12 0.84 9.94
CA THR A 24 -0.93 -0.13 10.29
C THR A 24 -2.33 0.48 10.31
N ALA A 25 -2.50 1.71 9.80
CA ALA A 25 -3.83 2.32 9.69
C ALA A 25 -4.66 1.59 8.63
N MET A 26 -5.77 0.96 9.05
CA MET A 26 -6.68 0.21 8.16
C MET A 26 -7.19 1.03 6.97
N ARG A 27 -7.33 2.35 7.13
CA ARG A 27 -7.76 3.27 6.07
C ARG A 27 -6.83 3.30 4.84
N ILE A 28 -5.61 2.74 4.93
CA ILE A 28 -4.75 2.58 3.75
C ILE A 28 -5.35 1.62 2.71
N VAL A 29 -6.15 0.65 3.17
CA VAL A 29 -6.81 -0.35 2.32
C VAL A 29 -7.80 0.32 1.38
N GLU A 30 -8.50 1.35 1.87
CA GLU A 30 -9.52 2.09 1.13
C GLU A 30 -8.94 2.91 -0.04
N ILE A 31 -7.69 3.37 0.08
CA ILE A 31 -7.05 4.27 -0.90
C ILE A 31 -5.97 3.60 -1.75
N LYS A 32 -5.67 2.31 -1.52
CA LYS A 32 -4.63 1.57 -2.26
C LYS A 32 -4.82 1.68 -3.77
N ALA A 33 -6.02 1.34 -4.26
CA ALA A 33 -6.31 1.32 -5.69
C ALA A 33 -6.20 2.70 -6.34
N GLU A 34 -6.59 3.75 -5.61
CA GLU A 34 -6.43 5.13 -6.07
C GLU A 34 -4.94 5.51 -6.16
N LEU A 35 -4.16 5.19 -5.13
CA LEU A 35 -2.70 5.44 -5.15
C LEU A 35 -1.99 4.68 -6.27
N GLU A 36 -2.31 3.42 -6.50
CA GLU A 36 -1.71 2.63 -7.59
C GLU A 36 -2.04 3.24 -8.96
N LYS A 37 -3.29 3.68 -9.14
CA LYS A 37 -3.71 4.37 -10.37
C LYS A 37 -2.98 5.68 -10.58
N GLU A 38 -2.82 6.48 -9.51
CA GLU A 38 -2.17 7.79 -9.60
C GLU A 38 -0.65 7.69 -9.75
N LEU A 39 -0.01 6.74 -9.08
CA LEU A 39 1.44 6.58 -9.05
C LEU A 39 1.96 5.70 -10.19
N GLY A 40 1.11 4.85 -10.78
CA GLY A 40 1.49 3.93 -11.85
C GLY A 40 2.40 2.77 -11.41
N ILE A 41 2.55 2.58 -10.10
CA ILE A 41 3.41 1.56 -9.48
C ILE A 41 2.65 0.81 -8.39
N ALA A 42 3.10 -0.40 -8.05
CA ALA A 42 2.45 -1.20 -7.02
C ALA A 42 2.55 -0.54 -5.63
N VAL A 43 1.49 -0.62 -4.83
CA VAL A 43 1.48 -0.06 -3.47
C VAL A 43 1.20 -1.14 -2.44
N PHE A 44 2.11 -1.35 -1.50
CA PHE A 44 2.01 -2.32 -0.42
C PHE A 44 1.86 -1.61 0.92
N SER A 45 1.23 -2.29 1.89
CA SER A 45 1.22 -1.82 3.28
C SER A 45 1.38 -2.98 4.25
N SER A 46 1.81 -2.66 5.47
CA SER A 46 1.89 -3.65 6.56
C SER A 46 0.57 -4.40 6.76
N ASN A 47 -0.58 -3.73 6.59
CA ASN A 47 -1.89 -4.36 6.72
C ASN A 47 -2.20 -5.32 5.57
N HIS A 48 -1.91 -4.95 4.31
CA HIS A 48 -2.12 -5.84 3.16
C HIS A 48 -1.25 -7.10 3.27
N GLU A 49 0.03 -6.91 3.59
CA GLU A 49 0.97 -8.03 3.76
C GLU A 49 0.56 -8.91 4.93
N THR A 50 0.19 -8.33 6.08
CA THR A 50 -0.29 -9.12 7.23
C THR A 50 -1.53 -9.93 6.89
N PHE A 51 -2.51 -9.32 6.21
CA PHE A 51 -3.73 -10.00 5.80
C PHE A 51 -3.43 -11.14 4.81
N TRP A 52 -2.60 -10.87 3.81
CA TRP A 52 -2.16 -11.88 2.84
C TRP A 52 -1.42 -13.05 3.49
N GLN A 53 -0.45 -12.77 4.37
CA GLN A 53 0.26 -13.81 5.11
C GLN A 53 -0.68 -14.60 6.03
N THR A 54 -1.67 -13.93 6.63
CA THR A 54 -2.70 -14.59 7.44
C THR A 54 -3.53 -15.55 6.59
N MET A 55 -4.02 -15.11 5.43
CA MET A 55 -4.75 -15.96 4.49
C MET A 55 -3.94 -17.18 4.06
N LYS A 56 -2.66 -17.00 3.75
CA LYS A 56 -1.75 -18.11 3.42
C LYS A 56 -1.57 -19.08 4.58
N ALA A 57 -1.37 -18.57 5.80
CA ALA A 57 -1.20 -19.40 6.99
C ALA A 57 -2.42 -20.28 7.27
N ILE A 58 -3.64 -19.79 6.97
CA ILE A 58 -4.89 -20.53 7.11
C ILE A 58 -5.37 -21.21 5.82
N LYS A 59 -4.54 -21.23 4.77
CA LYS A 59 -4.80 -21.89 3.47
C LYS A 59 -6.04 -21.38 2.73
N LEU A 60 -6.29 -20.07 2.79
CA LEU A 60 -7.32 -19.37 2.00
C LEU A 60 -6.76 -18.66 0.76
N ALA A 61 -5.44 -18.67 0.57
CA ALA A 61 -4.70 -18.03 -0.50
C ALA A 61 -3.52 -18.89 -0.95
#